data_AF-A0A8S3HI42-F1
#
_entry.id   AF-A0A8S3HI42-F1
#
_cell.length_a   1.000
_cell.length_b   1.000
_cell.length_c   1.000
_cell.angle_alpha   90.00
_cell.angle_beta   90.00
_cell.angle_gamma   90.00
#
_symmetry.space_group_name_H-M   'P 1'
#
loop_
_entity.id
_entity.type
_entity.pdbx_description
1 polymer ?
#
loop_
_entity_poly.entity_id
_entity_poly.type
_entity_poly.pdbx_seq_one_letter_code
_entity_poly.pdbx_strand_id
1 'polypeptide(L)' 'MEKFMHAIQFAAYKHRFQKRKDPDQTPYINHPIGVAHILSNEAGVNDFDILA' A
#
# COMPACT_ATOMS: atom_id res chain seq x y z
N MET A 1 -3.32 14.51 3.41
CA MET A 1 -4.28 13.45 3.80
C MET A 1 -5.22 13.03 2.69
N GLU A 2 -5.93 13.94 2.01
CA GLU A 2 -6.87 13.57 0.92
C GLU A 2 -6.22 12.75 -0.21
N LYS A 3 -5.07 13.20 -0.74
CA LYS A 3 -4.29 12.46 -1.75
C LYS A 3 -3.94 11.03 -1.31
N PHE A 4 -3.52 10.87 -0.06
CA PHE A 4 -3.12 9.58 0.50
C PHE A 4 -4.31 8.61 0.59
N MET A 5 -5.47 9.10 1.05
CA MET A 5 -6.68 8.27 1.09
C MET A 5 -7.16 7.88 -0.31
N HIS A 6 -7.08 8.80 -1.30
CA HIS A 6 -7.37 8.46 -2.69
C HIS A 6 -6.43 7.41 -3.26
N ALA A 7 -5.13 7.52 -2.98
CA ALA A 7 -4.15 6.54 -3.43
C ALA A 7 -4.40 5.15 -2.84
N ILE A 8 -4.65 5.05 -1.53
CA ILE A 8 -4.99 3.78 -0.88
C ILE A 8 -6.28 3.20 -1.49
N GLN A 9 -7.32 4.01 -1.67
CA GLN A 9 -8.57 3.56 -2.28
C GLN A 9 -8.35 3.07 -3.71
N PHE A 10 -7.56 3.80 -4.50
CA PHE A 10 -7.21 3.44 -5.88
C PHE A 10 -6.43 2.12 -5.93
N ALA A 11 -5.39 1.97 -5.11
CA ALA A 11 -4.60 0.75 -5.02
C ALA A 11 -5.47 -0.44 -4.59
N ALA A 12 -6.33 -0.26 -3.58
CA ALA A 12 -7.26 -1.29 -3.12
C ALA A 12 -8.22 -1.71 -4.23
N TYR A 13 -8.77 -0.76 -4.98
CA TYR A 13 -9.65 -1.06 -6.10
C TYR A 13 -8.92 -1.80 -7.23
N LYS A 14 -7.73 -1.36 -7.63
CA LYS A 14 -6.94 -1.98 -8.70
C LYS A 14 -6.49 -3.40 -8.33
N HIS A 15 -6.14 -3.64 -7.07
CA HIS A 15 -5.65 -4.93 -6.59
C HIS A 15 -6.73 -5.84 -5.99
N ARG A 16 -8.02 -5.48 -6.07
CA ARG A 16 -9.13 -6.23 -5.44
C ARG A 16 -9.22 -7.72 -5.78
N PHE A 17 -8.72 -8.12 -6.96
CA PHE A 17 -8.68 -9.51 -7.40
C PHE A 17 -7.27 -10.09 -7.44
N GLN A 18 -6.25 -9.31 -7.11
CA GLN A 18 -4.86 -9.76 -7.12
C GLN A 18 -4.50 -10.37 -5.77
N LYS A 19 -3.79 -11.51 -5.84
CA LYS A 19 -3.23 -12.21 -4.68
C LYS A 19 -1.72 -12.22 -4.76
N ARG A 20 -1.08 -12.33 -3.61
CA ARG A 20 0.35 -12.63 -3.51
C ARG A 20 0.60 -14.12 -3.79
N LYS A 21 1.87 -14.46 -4.01
CA LYS A 21 2.33 -15.83 -4.35
C LYS A 21 2.60 -16.73 -3.14
N ASP A 22 2.30 -16.27 -1.93
CA ASP A 22 2.36 -17.11 -0.72
C ASP A 22 1.25 -18.18 -0.74
N PRO A 23 1.45 -19.29 0.02
CA PRO A 23 0.46 -20.37 0.11
C PRO A 23 -0.94 -19.89 0.52
N ASP A 24 -1.01 -18.87 1.37
CA ASP A 24 -2.28 -18.34 1.90
C ASP A 24 -3.02 -17.43 0.91
N GLN A 25 -2.43 -17.18 -0.27
CA GLN A 25 -2.98 -16.29 -1.29
C GLN A 25 -3.42 -14.95 -0.68
N THR A 26 -2.52 -14.37 0.12
CA THR A 26 -2.75 -13.11 0.81
C THR A 26 -3.20 -12.02 -0.19
N PRO A 27 -4.22 -11.20 0.12
CA PRO A 27 -4.62 -10.08 -0.74
C PRO A 27 -3.43 -9.18 -1.09
N TYR A 28 -3.24 -8.88 -2.38
CA TYR A 28 -2.06 -8.16 -2.83
C TYR A 28 -1.99 -6.74 -2.29
N ILE A 29 -3.13 -6.11 -1.98
CA ILE A 29 -3.19 -4.77 -1.37
C ILE A 29 -2.38 -4.64 -0.08
N ASN A 30 -2.19 -5.74 0.65
CA ASN A 30 -1.37 -5.74 1.87
C ASN A 30 0.10 -5.41 1.57
N HIS A 31 0.59 -5.71 0.36
CA HIS A 31 1.97 -5.42 -0.03
C HIS A 31 2.24 -3.92 -0.21
N PRO A 32 1.51 -3.16 -1.06
CA PRO A 32 1.69 -1.71 -1.13
C PRO A 32 1.50 -0.99 0.21
N ILE A 33 0.51 -1.40 1.03
CA ILE A 33 0.32 -0.83 2.37
C ILE A 33 1.55 -1.10 3.25
N GLY A 34 2.08 -2.32 3.22
CA GLY A 34 3.29 -2.68 3.97
C GLY A 34 4.51 -1.88 3.53
N VAL A 35 4.69 -1.64 2.22
CA VAL A 35 5.79 -0.80 1.70
C VAL A 35 5.68 0.63 2.23
N ALA A 36 4.49 1.25 2.16
CA ALA A 36 4.28 2.59 2.69
C ALA A 36 4.49 2.66 4.21
N HIS A 37 4.13 1.60 4.95
CA HIS A 37 4.37 1.50 6.39
C HIS A 37 5.87 1.47 6.72
N ILE A 38 6.67 0.65 6.02
CA ILE A 38 8.13 0.57 6.20
C ILE A 38 8.78 1.93 5.89
N LEU A 39 8.43 2.54 4.75
CA LEU A 39 8.99 3.83 4.36
C LEU A 39 8.71 4.92 5.40
N SER A 40 7.48 4.98 5.92
CA SER A 40 7.11 6.00 6.91
C SER A 40 7.66 5.73 8.30
N ASN A 41 7.54 4.50 8.81
CA ASN A 41 7.83 4.18 10.21
C ASN A 41 9.28 3.79 10.46
N GLU A 42 9.93 3.13 9.50
CA GLU A 42 11.29 2.63 9.66
C GLU A 42 12.31 3.54 8.96
N ALA A 43 11.97 4.07 7.78
CA ALA A 43 12.86 4.95 7.02
C ALA A 43 12.60 6.46 7.23
N GLY A 44 11.58 6.83 8.03
CA GLY A 44 11.29 8.23 8.38
C GLY A 44 10.80 9.10 7.21
N VAL A 45 10.29 8.49 6.14
CA VAL A 45 9.75 9.21 4.99
C VAL A 45 8.40 9.83 5.36
N ASN A 46 8.33 11.16 5.29
CA ASN A 46 7.10 11.92 5.56
C ASN A 46 6.53 12.59 4.30
N ASP A 47 7.17 12.41 3.15
CA ASP A 47 6.71 12.96 1.87
C ASP A 47 5.53 12.13 1.34
N PHE A 48 4.36 12.78 1.24
CA PHE A 48 3.15 12.12 0.75
C PHE A 48 3.21 11.74 -0.72
N ASP A 49 4.00 12.42 -1.55
CA ASP A 49 4.13 12.05 -2.96
C ASP A 49 5.02 10.80 -3.12
N ILE A 50 5.80 10.43 -2.10
CA ILE A 50 6.53 9.15 -2.04
C ILE A 50 5.64 8.03 -1.47
N LEU A 51 4.76 8.35 -0.52
CA LEU A 51 3.92 7.37 0.18
C LEU A 51 2.60 7.01 -0.53
N ALA A 52 2.14 7.84 -1.48
CA ALA A 52 0.85 7.71 -2.15
C ALA A 52 0.97 7.11 -3.57
#